data_AF-A0A2H0XAD3-F1
#
_entry.id   AF-A0A2H0XAD3-F1
#
_cell.length_a   1.000
_cell.length_b   1.000
_cell.length_c   1.000
_cell.angle_alpha   90.00
_cell.angle_beta   90.00
_cell.angle_gamma   90.00
#
_symmetry.space_group_name_H-M   'P 1'
#
loop_
_entity.id
_entity.type
_entity.pdbx_description
1 polymer ?
#
loop_
_entity_poly.entity_id
_entity_poly.type
_entity_poly.pdbx_seq_one_letter_code
_entity_poly.pdbx_strand_id
1 'polypeptide(L)'
;MSEDEKVAIIRAYLTKVLGVSEQDTDAFSKGDGGASHTVGMNQSHIVCEDTRPFWEEVLRICPDGYTEEDIQVLTQTPDVYAILALLNRMEPVFMETTDLGRRLNANAHAYKRREHES
;
A
#
# COMPACT_ATOMS: atom_id res chain seq x y z
N MET A 1 8.55 -6.94 -12.54
CA MET A 1 7.40 -7.21 -11.68
C MET A 1 6.15 -7.29 -12.53
N SER A 2 5.45 -8.42 -12.47
CA SER A 2 4.19 -8.67 -13.16
C SER A 2 3.05 -7.86 -12.55
N GLU A 3 1.92 -7.79 -13.26
CA GLU A 3 0.70 -7.16 -12.74
C GLU A 3 0.20 -7.84 -11.46
N ASP A 4 0.19 -9.18 -11.42
CA ASP A 4 -0.24 -9.95 -10.24
C ASP A 4 0.64 -9.67 -9.01
N GLU A 5 1.96 -9.58 -9.19
CA GLU A 5 2.89 -9.23 -8.11
C GLU A 5 2.62 -7.83 -7.57
N LYS A 6 2.37 -6.84 -8.44
CA LYS A 6 2.03 -5.48 -8.02
C LYS A 6 0.73 -5.45 -7.22
N VAL A 7 -0.31 -6.13 -7.71
CA VAL A 7 -1.60 -6.23 -7.00
C VAL A 7 -1.40 -6.87 -5.63
N ALA A 8 -0.64 -7.96 -5.53
CA ALA A 8 -0.35 -8.62 -4.27
C ALA A 8 0.38 -7.68 -3.28
N ILE A 9 1.37 -6.90 -3.75
CA ILE A 9 2.10 -5.96 -2.89
C ILE A 9 1.19 -4.80 -2.45
N ILE A 10 0.32 -4.28 -3.33
CA ILE A 10 -0.66 -3.25 -2.93
C ILE A 10 -1.61 -3.78 -1.86
N ARG A 11 -2.04 -5.04 -1.96
CA ARG A 11 -2.86 -5.67 -0.91
C ARG A 11 -2.09 -5.85 0.40
N ALA A 12 -0.80 -6.19 0.33
CA ALA A 12 0.07 -6.22 1.50
C ALA A 12 0.16 -4.84 2.17
N TYR A 13 0.30 -3.77 1.38
CA TYR A 13 0.27 -2.41 1.91
C TYR A 13 -1.05 -2.08 2.62
N LEU A 14 -2.19 -2.36 1.97
CA LEU A 14 -3.52 -2.12 2.55
C LEU A 14 -3.70 -2.84 3.90
N THR A 15 -3.27 -4.10 3.99
CA THR A 15 -3.52 -4.93 5.17
C THR A 15 -2.48 -4.79 6.28
N LYS A 16 -1.19 -4.66 5.91
CA LYS A 16 -0.07 -4.63 6.87
C LYS A 16 0.36 -3.23 7.29
N VAL A 17 0.13 -2.24 6.43
CA VAL A 17 0.59 -0.86 6.66
C VAL A 17 -0.58 0.05 7.00
N LEU A 18 -1.68 -0.03 6.25
CA LEU A 18 -2.88 0.76 6.55
C LEU A 18 -3.82 0.09 7.56
N GLY A 19 -3.56 -1.15 7.96
CA GLY A 19 -4.41 -1.89 8.91
C GLY A 19 -5.84 -2.12 8.41
N VAL A 20 -6.06 -2.12 7.10
CA VAL A 20 -7.37 -2.40 6.49
C VAL A 20 -7.62 -3.91 6.52
N SER A 21 -8.85 -4.33 6.81
CA SER A 21 -9.18 -5.76 6.81
C SER A 21 -9.03 -6.38 5.40
N GLU A 22 -8.84 -7.70 5.32
CA GLU A 22 -8.83 -8.38 4.01
C GLU A 22 -10.17 -8.23 3.28
N GLN A 23 -11.28 -8.27 4.03
CA GLN A 23 -12.63 -8.07 3.49
C GLN A 23 -12.78 -6.68 2.87
N ASP A 24 -12.34 -5.63 3.57
CA ASP A 24 -12.40 -4.25 3.05
C ASP A 24 -11.42 -4.06 1.90
N THR A 25 -10.26 -4.72 1.92
CA THR A 25 -9.31 -4.72 0.80
C THR A 25 -9.95 -5.30 -0.47
N ASP A 26 -10.65 -6.43 -0.35
CA ASP A 26 -11.40 -7.04 -1.44
C ASP A 26 -12.53 -6.15 -1.94
N ALA A 27 -13.33 -5.60 -1.02
CA ALA A 27 -14.42 -4.69 -1.35
C ALA A 27 -13.91 -3.42 -2.05
N PHE A 28 -12.79 -2.86 -1.57
CA PHE A 28 -12.13 -1.70 -2.17
C PHE A 28 -11.68 -1.97 -3.61
N SER A 29 -11.06 -3.14 -3.86
CA SER A 29 -10.64 -3.53 -5.22
C SER A 29 -11.80 -3.60 -6.21
N LYS A 30 -13.02 -3.85 -5.72
CA LYS A 30 -14.27 -3.88 -6.50
C LYS A 30 -14.94 -2.51 -6.61
N GLY A 31 -14.41 -1.49 -5.93
CA GLY A 31 -14.94 -0.12 -5.93
C GLY A 31 -16.08 0.12 -4.95
N ASP A 32 -16.17 -0.66 -3.87
CA ASP A 32 -17.14 -0.41 -2.82
C ASP A 32 -16.90 0.94 -2.13
N GLY A 33 -17.97 1.73 -1.97
CA GLY A 33 -17.89 3.09 -1.42
C GLY A 33 -17.56 3.11 0.08
N GLY A 34 -18.06 2.14 0.86
CA GLY A 34 -17.77 2.02 2.29
C GLY A 34 -16.32 1.63 2.52
N ALA A 35 -15.83 0.63 1.79
CA ALA A 35 -14.42 0.24 1.83
C ALA A 35 -13.48 1.36 1.34
N SER A 36 -13.88 2.12 0.32
CA SER A 36 -13.13 3.30 -0.14
C SER A 36 -13.01 4.36 0.96
N HIS A 37 -14.08 4.55 1.75
CA HIS A 37 -14.04 5.43 2.92
C HIS A 37 -13.07 4.92 3.99
N THR A 38 -13.15 3.65 4.37
CA THR A 38 -12.24 3.02 5.34
C THR A 38 -10.78 3.16 4.93
N VAL A 39 -10.45 2.77 3.69
CA VAL A 39 -9.09 2.93 3.13
C VAL A 39 -8.66 4.39 3.16
N GLY A 40 -9.55 5.31 2.78
CA GLY A 40 -9.24 6.74 2.70
C GLY A 40 -8.92 7.36 4.06
N MET A 41 -9.68 6.99 5.11
CA MET A 41 -9.41 7.42 6.48
C MET A 41 -8.06 6.91 6.99
N ASN A 42 -7.73 5.64 6.71
CA ASN A 42 -6.42 5.09 7.10
C ASN A 42 -5.27 5.69 6.28
N GLN A 43 -5.50 6.05 5.01
CA GLN A 43 -4.52 6.76 4.19
C GLN A 43 -4.22 8.18 4.69
N SER A 44 -5.17 8.85 5.34
CA SER A 44 -4.93 10.20 5.87
C SER A 44 -4.13 10.17 7.18
N HIS A 45 -4.18 9.04 7.90
CA HIS A 45 -3.46 8.82 9.16
C HIS A 45 -2.61 7.54 9.08
N ILE A 46 -1.61 7.51 8.19
CA ILE A 46 -0.72 6.35 8.08
C ILE A 46 0.15 6.29 9.34
N VAL A 47 -0.16 5.34 10.22
CA VAL A 47 0.65 5.00 11.40
C VAL A 47 1.09 3.55 11.24
N CYS A 48 2.39 3.34 11.02
CA CYS A 48 2.99 2.02 10.91
C CYS A 48 4.26 1.98 11.76
N GLU A 49 4.15 1.39 12.94
CA GLU A 49 5.26 1.26 13.90
C GLU A 49 6.18 0.08 13.56
N ASP A 50 5.71 -0.87 12.75
CA ASP A 50 6.47 -2.03 12.30
C ASP A 50 6.19 -2.31 10.82
N THR A 51 7.20 -2.08 9.98
CA THR A 51 7.15 -2.33 8.53
C THR A 51 7.54 -3.75 8.16
N ARG A 52 8.04 -4.54 9.11
CA ARG A 52 8.54 -5.89 8.84
C ARG A 52 7.51 -6.84 8.24
N PRO A 53 6.25 -6.89 8.72
CA PRO A 53 5.24 -7.76 8.13
C PRO A 53 4.96 -7.44 6.65
N PHE A 54 5.12 -6.18 6.24
CA PHE A 54 4.99 -5.79 4.83
C PHE A 54 6.17 -6.30 4.01
N TRP A 55 7.40 -6.08 4.48
CA TRP A 55 8.61 -6.47 3.76
C TRP A 55 8.77 -7.99 3.62
N GLU A 56 8.41 -8.76 4.65
CA GLU A 56 8.37 -10.22 4.58
C GLU A 56 7.34 -10.72 3.53
N GLU A 57 6.21 -10.03 3.39
CA GLU A 57 5.22 -10.31 2.36
C GLU A 57 5.78 -10.02 0.95
N VAL A 58 6.47 -8.89 0.78
CA VAL A 58 7.13 -8.52 -0.48
C VAL A 58 8.17 -9.57 -0.87
N LEU A 59 8.98 -10.06 0.08
CA LEU A 59 9.96 -11.12 -0.18
C LEU A 59 9.29 -12.42 -0.65
N ARG A 60 8.15 -12.80 -0.07
CA ARG A 60 7.39 -13.97 -0.54
C ARG A 60 6.83 -13.79 -1.94
N ILE A 61 6.35 -12.59 -2.27
CA ILE A 61 5.75 -12.29 -3.58
C ILE A 61 6.83 -12.20 -4.66
N CYS A 62 7.97 -11.57 -4.35
CA CYS A 62 9.05 -11.30 -5.30
C CYS A 62 10.40 -11.72 -4.69
N PRO A 63 10.69 -13.03 -4.61
CA PRO A 63 11.89 -13.54 -3.93
C PRO A 63 13.20 -13.15 -4.61
N ASP A 64 13.17 -12.83 -5.90
CA ASP A 64 14.35 -12.35 -6.64
C ASP A 64 14.54 -10.82 -6.54
N GLY A 65 13.56 -10.11 -5.94
CA GLY A 65 13.56 -8.64 -5.85
C GLY A 65 14.25 -8.10 -4.60
N TYR A 66 14.26 -8.88 -3.52
CA TYR A 66 14.82 -8.51 -2.23
C TYR A 66 15.52 -9.71 -1.60
N THR A 67 16.60 -9.45 -0.88
CA THR A 67 17.28 -10.44 -0.05
C THR A 67 16.91 -10.26 1.41
N GLU A 68 17.15 -11.26 2.26
CA GLU A 68 16.93 -11.12 3.70
C GLU A 68 17.78 -10.02 4.36
N GLU A 69 18.94 -9.71 3.78
CA GLU A 69 19.78 -8.59 4.21
C GLU A 69 19.09 -7.25 3.91
N ASP A 70 18.47 -7.11 2.73
CA ASP A 70 17.67 -5.93 2.40
C ASP A 70 16.50 -5.75 3.38
N ILE A 71 15.79 -6.84 3.71
CA ILE A 71 14.69 -6.81 4.68
C ILE A 71 15.19 -6.36 6.05
N GLN A 72 16.33 -6.87 6.52
CA GLN A 72 16.91 -6.42 7.79
C GLN A 72 17.20 -4.91 7.78
N VAL A 73 17.80 -4.39 6.72
CA VAL A 73 18.09 -2.96 6.59
C VAL A 73 16.80 -2.13 6.58
N LEU A 74 15.81 -2.55 5.79
CA LEU A 74 14.52 -1.86 5.64
C LEU A 74 13.64 -1.87 6.90
N THR A 75 13.94 -2.76 7.85
CA THR A 75 13.16 -2.96 9.08
C THR A 75 13.87 -2.51 10.36
N GLN A 76 15.18 -2.20 10.29
CA GLN A 76 15.94 -1.67 11.44
C GLN A 76 15.36 -0.36 11.97
N THR A 77 14.87 0.49 11.08
CA THR A 77 14.06 1.66 11.42
C THR A 77 12.79 1.59 10.59
N PRO A 78 11.60 1.52 11.21
CA PRO A 78 10.34 1.49 10.49
C PRO A 78 10.23 2.71 9.58
N ASP A 79 10.43 2.51 8.28
CA ASP A 79 10.39 3.58 7.29
C ASP A 79 9.24 3.37 6.32
N VAL A 80 8.12 4.03 6.62
CA VAL A 80 6.96 4.06 5.73
C VAL A 80 7.28 4.74 4.39
N TYR A 81 8.27 5.65 4.34
CA TYR A 81 8.65 6.30 3.08
C TYR A 81 9.30 5.31 2.11
N ALA A 82 10.07 4.32 2.59
CA ALA A 82 10.60 3.27 1.74
C ALA A 82 9.47 2.44 1.09
N ILE A 83 8.39 2.17 1.84
CA ILE A 83 7.20 1.48 1.31
C ILE A 83 6.50 2.33 0.26
N LEU A 84 6.27 3.62 0.56
CA LEU A 84 5.64 4.55 -0.39
C LEU A 84 6.49 4.74 -1.67
N ALA A 85 7.82 4.73 -1.54
CA ALA A 85 8.74 4.79 -2.67
C ALA A 85 8.65 3.55 -3.56
N LEU A 86 8.53 2.35 -2.95
CA LEU A 86 8.26 1.11 -3.69
C LEU A 86 6.91 1.20 -4.42
N LEU A 87 5.83 1.62 -3.74
CA LEU A 87 4.51 1.80 -4.37
C LEU A 87 4.57 2.75 -5.56
N ASN A 88 5.19 3.92 -5.41
CA ASN A 88 5.32 4.89 -6.49
C ASN A 88 6.19 4.38 -7.66
N ARG A 89 7.18 3.52 -7.38
CA ARG A 89 7.98 2.88 -8.44
C ARG A 89 7.17 1.84 -9.22
N MET A 90 6.31 1.08 -8.54
CA MET A 90 5.45 0.07 -9.17
C MET A 90 4.26 0.68 -9.90
N GLU A 91 3.65 1.71 -9.31
CA GLU A 91 2.44 2.42 -9.74
C GLU A 91 2.67 3.93 -9.74
N PRO A 92 3.41 4.47 -10.74
CA PRO A 92 3.65 5.90 -10.82
C PRO A 92 2.33 6.65 -11.03
N VAL A 93 2.16 7.78 -10.35
CA VAL A 93 0.92 8.60 -10.36
C VAL A 93 0.40 8.97 -11.76
N PHE A 94 1.27 9.06 -12.76
CA PHE A 94 0.88 9.43 -14.13
C PHE A 94 0.77 8.25 -15.10
N MET A 95 1.09 7.05 -14.64
CA MET A 95 1.20 5.85 -15.47
C MET A 95 0.78 4.62 -14.66
N GLU A 96 -0.30 4.73 -13.85
CA GLU A 96 -0.75 3.57 -13.07
C GLU A 96 -1.03 2.41 -14.01
N THR A 97 -0.39 1.29 -13.72
CA THR A 97 -0.43 0.08 -14.52
C THR A 97 -1.51 -0.89 -14.07
N THR A 98 -2.00 -0.75 -12.83
CA THR A 98 -3.08 -1.60 -12.30
C THR A 98 -4.30 -0.79 -11.90
N ASP A 99 -5.49 -1.39 -12.05
CA ASP A 99 -6.74 -0.76 -11.61
C ASP A 99 -6.76 -0.53 -10.09
N LEU A 100 -6.16 -1.44 -9.31
CA LEU A 100 -6.03 -1.28 -7.86
C LEU A 100 -5.10 -0.12 -7.50
N GLY A 101 -3.97 0.03 -8.20
CA GLY A 101 -3.05 1.17 -8.04
C GLY A 101 -3.74 2.51 -8.35
N ARG A 102 -4.46 2.57 -9.47
CA ARG A 102 -5.25 3.76 -9.86
C ARG A 102 -6.27 4.14 -8.78
N ARG A 103 -7.01 3.16 -8.25
CA ARG A 103 -7.98 3.37 -7.16
C ARG A 103 -7.29 3.88 -5.89
N LEU A 104 -6.17 3.27 -5.51
CA LEU A 104 -5.40 3.65 -4.32
C LEU A 104 -4.96 5.12 -4.39
N ASN A 105 -4.38 5.53 -5.52
CA ASN A 105 -3.94 6.91 -5.75
C ASN A 105 -5.10 7.91 -5.75
N ALA A 106 -6.17 7.60 -6.49
CA ALA A 106 -7.36 8.46 -6.54
C ALA A 106 -7.96 8.65 -5.14
N ASN A 107 -8.03 7.58 -4.34
CA ASN A 107 -8.57 7.62 -2.99
C ASN A 107 -7.69 8.45 -2.04
N ALA A 108 -6.36 8.29 -2.10
CA ALA A 108 -5.42 9.10 -1.32
C ALA A 108 -5.60 10.60 -1.60
N HIS A 109 -5.76 10.98 -2.88
CA HIS A 109 -6.00 12.37 -3.28
C HIS A 109 -7.36 12.94 -2.84
N ALA A 110 -8.38 12.09 -2.72
CA ALA A 110 -9.70 12.50 -2.26
C ALA A 110 -9.69 12.78 -0.74
N TYR A 111 -8.99 11.97 0.04
CA TYR A 111 -8.98 12.06 1.51
C TYR A 111 -7.92 13.00 2.06
N LYS A 112 -6.81 13.23 1.35
CA LYS A 112 -5.82 14.27 1.71
C LYS A 112 -6.42 15.69 1.75
N ARG A 113 -7.48 15.96 0.98
CA ARG A 113 -8.12 17.28 0.89
C ARG A 113 -9.07 17.59 2.06
N ARG A 114 -9.63 16.56 2.71
CA ARG A 114 -10.66 16.75 3.74
C ARG A 114 -10.12 17.27 5.08
N GLU A 115 -8.84 17.05 5.38
CA GLU A 115 -8.20 17.57 6.59
C GLU A 115 -7.90 19.08 6.54
N HIS A 116 -8.14 19.75 5.43
CA HIS A 116 -7.99 21.22 5.33
C HIS A 116 -9.33 21.97 5.32
N GLU A 117 -10.45 21.25 5.42
CA GLU A 117 -11.80 21.82 5.41
C GLU A 117 -12.56 21.61 6.75
N SER A 118 -11.90 21.03 7.77
CA SER A 118 -12.44 20.78 9.12
C SER A 118 -11.75 21.66 10.16
#